data_AF-A0A7W9WT61-F1
#
_entry.id   AF-A0A7W9WT61-F1
#
_cell.length_a   1.000
_cell.length_b   1.000
_cell.length_c   1.000
_cell.angle_alpha   90.00
_cell.angle_beta   90.00
_cell.angle_gamma   90.00
#
_symmetry.space_group_name_H-M   'P 1'
#
loop_
_entity.id
_entity.type
_entity.pdbx_description
1 polymer ?
#
loop_
_entity_poly.entity_id
_entity_poly.type
_entity_poly.pdbx_seq_one_letter_code
_entity_poly.pdbx_strand_id
1 'polypeptide(L)'
;MATGDQADITSRLQSYLPRGWFGDWSEAPVIGGVLAGIASVFAVIYALVMFFWAQTRLQTSTGGWIDLWAADFFGGTLPRKPNETDASYIARIQYTILQQRATRPAMMNVLTRLTGRAPIIFEPNRPLDTGCLGVNSGPASFCGVARMGSLACPYSALITVYRPQVAGGSAGAAYADAPTWSAMGAPLSHGYTGSLEAETTTATDSDIIAAINATRPVATNIGVCITNYGVPVPTLDSTFILGESQLS
;
A
#
# COMPACT_ATOMS: atom_id res chain seq x y z
N MET A 1 -4.31 40.31 -13.51
CA MET A 1 -4.52 40.53 -12.07
C MET A 1 -5.16 39.28 -11.52
N ALA A 2 -4.46 38.56 -10.64
CA ALA A 2 -4.97 37.35 -10.01
C ALA A 2 -5.82 37.75 -8.80
N THR A 3 -6.92 37.04 -8.53
CA THR A 3 -7.78 37.34 -7.38
C THR A 3 -7.01 37.20 -6.08
N GLY A 4 -7.06 38.24 -5.25
CA GLY A 4 -6.37 38.31 -3.95
C GLY A 4 -4.88 38.66 -4.02
N ASP A 5 -4.36 39.04 -5.19
CA ASP A 5 -3.06 39.71 -5.28
C ASP A 5 -3.14 41.17 -4.78
N GLN A 6 -1.97 41.78 -4.53
CA GLN A 6 -1.91 43.15 -3.99
C GLN A 6 -2.62 44.16 -4.90
N ALA A 7 -2.56 43.99 -6.23
CA ALA A 7 -3.18 44.89 -7.18
C ALA A 7 -4.73 44.77 -7.16
N ASP A 8 -5.27 43.55 -7.08
CA ASP A 8 -6.70 43.28 -6.92
C ASP A 8 -7.23 43.95 -5.67
N ILE A 9 -6.57 43.71 -4.53
CA ILE A 9 -7.00 44.26 -3.25
C ILE A 9 -6.88 45.80 -3.25
N THR A 10 -5.82 46.36 -3.81
CA THR A 10 -5.67 47.81 -3.95
C THR A 10 -6.82 48.40 -4.77
N SER A 11 -7.17 47.78 -5.90
CA SER A 11 -8.29 48.23 -6.75
C SER A 11 -9.64 48.16 -6.03
N ARG A 12 -9.84 47.13 -5.19
CA ARG A 12 -11.05 46.99 -4.36
C ARG A 12 -11.11 48.05 -3.27
N LEU A 13 -10.02 48.29 -2.55
CA LEU A 13 -9.93 49.33 -1.53
C LEU A 13 -10.20 50.72 -2.12
N GLN A 14 -9.61 51.00 -3.29
CA GLN A 14 -9.86 52.22 -4.06
C GLN A 14 -11.34 52.36 -4.45
N SER A 15 -12.01 51.26 -4.82
CA SER A 15 -13.44 51.29 -5.18
C SER A 15 -14.38 51.63 -4.02
N TYR A 16 -13.95 51.41 -2.77
CA TYR A 16 -14.73 51.78 -1.58
C TYR A 16 -14.59 53.26 -1.21
N LEU A 17 -13.61 53.97 -1.76
CA LEU A 17 -13.43 55.39 -1.52
C LEU A 17 -14.26 56.22 -2.51
N PRO A 18 -14.86 57.34 -2.06
CA PRO A 18 -15.56 58.25 -2.97
C PRO A 18 -14.61 58.84 -4.01
N ARG A 19 -14.96 58.73 -5.30
CA ARG A 19 -14.15 59.20 -6.44
C ARG A 19 -13.78 60.69 -6.38
N GLY A 20 -14.53 61.52 -5.65
CA GLY A 20 -14.30 62.97 -5.58
C GLY A 20 -13.30 63.43 -4.52
N TRP A 21 -12.83 62.56 -3.61
CA TRP A 21 -12.01 63.00 -2.47
C TRP A 21 -10.53 63.21 -2.81
N PHE A 22 -10.01 62.47 -3.77
CA PHE A 22 -8.57 62.43 -4.04
C PHE A 22 -8.20 62.64 -5.53
N GLY A 23 -9.19 62.96 -6.39
CA GLY A 23 -8.95 63.07 -7.83
C GLY A 23 -8.57 61.73 -8.46
N ASP A 24 -7.72 61.78 -9.49
CA ASP A 24 -7.18 60.57 -10.11
C ASP A 24 -6.10 59.92 -9.24
N TRP A 25 -5.99 58.59 -9.27
CA TRP A 25 -5.02 57.85 -8.44
C TRP A 25 -3.56 58.21 -8.73
N SER A 26 -3.26 58.72 -9.93
CA SER A 26 -1.94 59.25 -10.30
C SER A 26 -1.58 60.55 -9.55
N GLU A 27 -2.58 61.29 -9.08
CA GLU A 27 -2.43 62.58 -8.40
C GLU A 27 -2.42 62.44 -6.87
N ALA A 28 -2.70 61.23 -6.36
CA ALA A 28 -2.85 60.95 -4.94
C ALA A 28 -1.81 59.92 -4.41
N PRO A 29 -0.50 60.19 -4.51
CA PRO A 29 0.55 59.21 -4.24
C PRO A 29 0.62 58.76 -2.76
N VAL A 30 0.28 59.64 -1.82
CA VAL A 30 0.32 59.31 -0.38
C VAL A 30 -0.76 58.30 -0.02
N ILE A 31 -2.03 58.57 -0.38
CA ILE A 31 -3.12 57.64 -0.11
C ILE A 31 -2.96 56.35 -0.92
N GLY A 32 -2.48 56.44 -2.18
CA GLY A 32 -2.14 55.28 -2.99
C GLY A 32 -1.11 54.37 -2.30
N GLY A 33 -0.05 54.96 -1.72
CA GLY A 33 0.96 54.23 -0.94
C GLY A 33 0.39 53.59 0.33
N VAL A 34 -0.45 54.30 1.08
CA VAL A 34 -1.12 53.77 2.28
C VAL A 34 -2.02 52.58 1.93
N LEU A 35 -2.86 52.72 0.90
CA LEU A 35 -3.75 51.65 0.45
C LEU A 35 -2.97 50.45 -0.08
N ALA A 36 -1.88 50.68 -0.81
CA ALA A 36 -1.02 49.61 -1.28
C ALA A 36 -0.34 48.86 -0.13
N GLY A 37 0.05 49.57 0.94
CA GLY A 37 0.58 48.97 2.17
C GLY A 37 -0.47 48.13 2.93
N ILE A 38 -1.70 48.60 3.03
CA ILE A 38 -2.81 47.83 3.61
C ILE A 38 -3.12 46.60 2.74
N ALA A 39 -3.12 46.77 1.42
CA ALA A 39 -3.38 45.71 0.45
C ALA A 39 -2.33 44.60 0.50
N SER A 40 -1.05 44.91 0.78
CA SER A 40 -0.01 43.90 0.89
C SER A 40 -0.24 42.97 2.09
N VAL A 41 -0.68 43.52 3.23
CA VAL A 41 -1.05 42.72 4.42
C VAL A 41 -2.25 41.82 4.12
N PHE A 42 -3.29 42.35 3.48
CA PHE A 42 -4.45 41.54 3.10
C PHE A 42 -4.12 40.48 2.05
N ALA A 43 -3.20 40.75 1.12
CA ALA A 43 -2.73 39.76 0.15
C ALA A 43 -2.04 38.58 0.86
N VAL A 44 -1.22 38.86 1.87
CA VAL A 44 -0.59 37.82 2.70
C VAL A 44 -1.65 37.01 3.46
N ILE A 45 -2.61 37.67 4.12
CA ILE A 45 -3.71 36.98 4.83
C ILE A 45 -4.50 36.09 3.87
N TYR A 46 -4.86 36.59 2.70
CA TYR A 46 -5.57 35.82 1.69
C TYR A 46 -4.76 34.60 1.23
N ALA A 47 -3.45 34.77 0.99
CA ALA A 47 -2.57 33.66 0.65
C ALA A 47 -2.52 32.59 1.76
N LEU A 48 -2.51 33.00 3.04
CA LEU A 48 -2.60 32.06 4.16
C LEU A 48 -3.94 31.31 4.18
N VAL A 49 -5.06 32.00 3.98
CA VAL A 49 -6.38 31.36 3.94
C VAL A 49 -6.45 30.33 2.80
N MET A 50 -5.96 30.69 1.61
CA MET A 50 -5.91 29.77 0.46
C MET A 50 -5.00 28.58 0.72
N PHE A 51 -3.86 28.81 1.39
CA PHE A 51 -2.96 27.74 1.82
C PHE A 51 -3.66 26.77 2.77
N PHE A 52 -4.29 27.25 3.84
CA PHE A 52 -5.01 26.39 4.79
C PHE A 52 -6.17 25.66 4.13
N TRP A 53 -6.91 26.31 3.23
CA TRP A 53 -7.99 25.68 2.50
C TRP A 53 -7.47 24.49 1.66
N ALA A 54 -6.32 24.62 1.01
CA ALA A 54 -5.69 23.50 0.32
C ALA A 54 -5.33 22.33 1.28
N GLN A 55 -5.00 22.60 2.54
CA GLN A 55 -4.71 21.54 3.52
C GLN A 55 -5.96 20.80 4.02
N THR A 56 -7.16 21.39 3.90
CA THR A 56 -8.44 20.76 4.31
C THR A 56 -8.90 19.62 3.42
N ARG A 57 -8.19 19.32 2.32
CA ARG A 57 -8.49 18.18 1.46
C ARG A 57 -7.22 17.37 1.26
N LEU A 58 -7.30 16.06 1.48
CA LEU A 58 -6.17 15.15 1.37
C LEU A 58 -5.42 15.29 0.03
N GLN A 59 -6.13 15.45 -1.09
CA GLN A 59 -5.52 15.53 -2.43
C GLN A 59 -4.70 16.80 -2.67
N THR A 60 -4.98 17.89 -1.95
CA THR A 60 -4.29 19.17 -2.12
C THR A 60 -3.38 19.51 -0.92
N SER A 61 -3.34 18.63 0.07
CA SER A 61 -2.51 18.80 1.25
C SER A 61 -1.04 18.46 0.94
N THR A 62 -0.11 19.10 1.65
CA THR A 62 1.33 18.95 1.45
C THR A 62 2.10 18.86 2.76
N GLY A 63 3.26 18.21 2.74
CA GLY A 63 4.15 18.09 3.89
C GLY A 63 3.49 17.48 5.13
N GLY A 64 3.76 18.09 6.30
CA GLY A 64 3.30 17.58 7.60
C GLY A 64 1.78 17.56 7.80
N TRP A 65 1.01 18.28 6.97
CA TRP A 65 -0.45 18.23 7.01
C TRP A 65 -0.99 16.85 6.59
N ILE A 66 -0.29 16.16 5.68
CA ILE A 66 -0.66 14.79 5.27
C ILE A 66 -0.46 13.81 6.43
N ASP A 67 0.53 14.06 7.29
CA ASP A 67 0.75 13.24 8.49
C ASP A 67 -0.38 13.42 9.51
N LEU A 68 -0.94 14.63 9.64
CA LEU A 68 -2.15 14.87 10.44
C LEU A 68 -3.36 14.13 9.87
N TRP A 69 -3.55 14.15 8.54
CA TRP A 69 -4.58 13.35 7.89
C TRP A 69 -4.44 11.86 8.23
N ALA A 70 -3.24 11.31 8.14
CA ALA A 70 -3.02 9.91 8.51
C ALA A 70 -3.31 9.65 10.00
N ALA A 71 -2.93 10.58 10.88
CA ALA A 71 -3.16 10.47 12.31
C ALA A 71 -4.66 10.49 12.68
N ASP A 72 -5.48 11.29 11.99
CA ASP A 72 -6.92 11.35 12.26
C ASP A 72 -7.64 10.03 11.93
N PHE A 73 -7.23 9.34 10.86
CA PHE A 73 -7.86 8.07 10.44
C PHE A 73 -7.21 6.83 11.08
N PHE A 74 -5.90 6.87 11.31
CA PHE A 74 -5.11 5.69 11.65
C PHE A 74 -4.33 5.85 12.96
N GLY A 75 -4.37 7.02 13.59
CA GLY A 75 -3.49 7.32 14.72
C GLY A 75 -2.03 7.08 14.35
N GLY A 76 -1.35 6.24 15.13
CA GLY A 76 0.05 5.88 14.88
C GLY A 76 0.27 4.70 13.92
N THR A 77 -0.78 4.08 13.36
CA THR A 77 -0.61 2.79 12.66
C THR A 77 -0.19 2.91 11.20
N LEU A 78 -0.23 4.11 10.62
CA LEU A 78 0.20 4.36 9.24
C LEU A 78 1.23 5.50 9.16
N PRO A 79 2.44 5.34 9.73
CA PRO A 79 3.47 6.37 9.64
C PRO A 79 4.02 6.49 8.22
N ARG A 80 4.49 7.69 7.89
CA ARG A 80 5.17 7.98 6.63
C ARG A 80 6.50 7.23 6.54
N LYS A 81 6.79 6.63 5.39
CA LYS A 81 8.06 5.90 5.18
C LYS A 81 9.21 6.90 4.97
N PRO A 82 10.45 6.53 5.32
CA PRO A 82 11.61 7.35 5.00
C PRO A 82 11.66 7.65 3.50
N ASN A 83 11.86 8.92 3.15
CA ASN A 83 11.93 9.42 1.76
C ASN A 83 10.66 9.19 0.91
N GLU A 84 9.51 8.92 1.51
CA GLU A 84 8.25 8.79 0.77
C GLU A 84 7.74 10.15 0.30
N THR A 85 7.38 10.27 -0.99
CA THR A 85 6.82 11.51 -1.55
C THR A 85 5.40 11.76 -1.06
N ASP A 86 4.96 13.02 -1.05
CA ASP A 86 3.60 13.41 -0.65
C ASP A 86 2.55 12.63 -1.45
N ALA A 87 2.74 12.53 -2.77
CA ALA A 87 1.84 11.81 -3.67
C ALA A 87 1.77 10.29 -3.34
N SER A 88 2.90 9.65 -3.05
CA SER A 88 2.92 8.23 -2.67
C SER A 88 2.18 8.02 -1.34
N TYR A 89 2.38 8.91 -0.39
CA TYR A 89 1.77 8.79 0.92
C TYR A 89 0.25 9.04 0.88
N ILE A 90 -0.21 10.07 0.15
CA ILE A 90 -1.64 10.31 -0.10
C ILE A 90 -2.29 9.07 -0.74
N ALA A 91 -1.66 8.47 -1.74
CA ALA A 91 -2.18 7.26 -2.36
C ALA A 91 -2.30 6.13 -1.32
N ARG A 92 -1.26 5.92 -0.49
CA ARG A 92 -1.28 4.90 0.57
C ARG A 92 -2.40 5.13 1.59
N ILE A 93 -2.65 6.38 2.00
CA ILE A 93 -3.77 6.76 2.87
C ILE A 93 -5.10 6.40 2.19
N GLN A 94 -5.33 6.86 0.96
CA GLN A 94 -6.57 6.59 0.21
C GLN A 94 -6.84 5.09 0.07
N TYR A 95 -5.81 4.32 -0.27
CA TYR A 95 -5.92 2.87 -0.38
C TYR A 95 -6.29 2.23 0.96
N THR A 96 -5.73 2.68 2.06
CA THR A 96 -5.97 2.10 3.39
C THR A 96 -7.39 2.44 3.88
N ILE A 97 -7.89 3.64 3.59
CA ILE A 97 -9.27 4.06 3.90
C ILE A 97 -10.28 3.23 3.10
N LEU A 98 -10.03 3.06 1.79
CA LEU A 98 -10.96 2.40 0.87
C LEU A 98 -10.70 0.90 0.71
N GLN A 99 -9.82 0.34 1.53
CA GLN A 99 -9.45 -1.06 1.43
C GLN A 99 -10.66 -1.95 1.72
N GLN A 100 -11.04 -2.78 0.76
CA GLN A 100 -12.00 -3.85 0.99
C GLN A 100 -11.45 -4.81 2.05
N ARG A 101 -12.32 -5.31 2.94
CA ARG A 101 -11.96 -6.26 4.01
C ARG A 101 -13.00 -7.37 4.09
N ALA A 102 -12.70 -8.42 4.85
CA ALA A 102 -13.58 -9.55 5.14
C ALA A 102 -14.11 -10.31 3.91
N THR A 103 -13.43 -10.21 2.76
CA THR A 103 -13.76 -10.99 1.57
C THR A 103 -12.52 -11.67 1.01
N ARG A 104 -12.72 -12.77 0.29
CA ARG A 104 -11.62 -13.48 -0.38
C ARG A 104 -10.87 -12.58 -1.37
N PRO A 105 -11.51 -11.79 -2.26
CA PRO A 105 -10.78 -10.89 -3.16
C PRO A 105 -9.99 -9.82 -2.41
N ALA A 106 -10.54 -9.29 -1.31
CA ALA A 106 -9.80 -8.36 -0.45
C ALA A 106 -8.51 -8.98 0.10
N MET A 107 -8.60 -10.19 0.67
CA MET A 107 -7.44 -10.90 1.18
C MET A 107 -6.39 -11.16 0.09
N MET A 108 -6.80 -11.62 -1.09
CA MET A 108 -5.89 -11.83 -2.22
C MET A 108 -5.21 -10.52 -2.64
N ASN A 109 -5.96 -9.43 -2.78
CA ASN A 109 -5.42 -8.15 -3.23
C ASN A 109 -4.40 -7.57 -2.25
N VAL A 110 -4.70 -7.63 -0.95
CA VAL A 110 -3.80 -7.12 0.11
C VAL A 110 -2.49 -7.88 0.12
N LEU A 111 -2.55 -9.21 0.10
CA LEU A 111 -1.36 -10.06 0.12
C LEU A 111 -0.55 -9.92 -1.17
N THR A 112 -1.21 -9.93 -2.34
CA THR A 112 -0.53 -9.71 -3.63
C THR A 112 0.16 -8.35 -3.68
N ARG A 113 -0.45 -7.30 -3.11
CA ARG A 113 0.17 -5.97 -3.07
C ARG A 113 1.36 -5.93 -2.11
N LEU A 114 1.26 -6.61 -0.97
CA LEU A 114 2.32 -6.64 0.03
C LEU A 114 3.55 -7.43 -0.46
N THR A 115 3.33 -8.53 -1.18
CA THR A 115 4.40 -9.48 -1.55
C THR A 115 4.71 -9.49 -3.05
N GLY A 116 3.91 -8.83 -3.87
CA GLY A 116 3.95 -8.96 -5.33
C GLY A 116 3.48 -10.31 -5.86
N ARG A 117 3.02 -11.23 -4.98
CA ARG A 117 2.67 -12.61 -5.34
C ARG A 117 1.29 -12.98 -4.82
N ALA A 118 0.44 -13.49 -5.71
CA ALA A 118 -0.90 -13.90 -5.34
C ALA A 118 -0.86 -15.09 -4.37
N PRO A 119 -1.55 -15.01 -3.21
CA PRO A 119 -1.63 -16.13 -2.28
C PRO A 119 -2.55 -17.22 -2.81
N ILE A 120 -2.43 -18.40 -2.23
CA ILE A 120 -3.41 -19.48 -2.42
C ILE A 120 -4.33 -19.49 -1.21
N ILE A 121 -5.63 -19.43 -1.46
CA ILE A 121 -6.66 -19.54 -0.41
C ILE A 121 -7.45 -20.82 -0.66
N PHE A 122 -7.69 -21.60 0.39
CA PHE A 122 -8.51 -22.80 0.39
C PHE A 122 -9.61 -22.66 1.44
N GLU A 123 -10.86 -22.77 1.01
CA GLU A 123 -12.05 -22.77 1.87
C GLU A 123 -12.72 -24.16 1.81
N PRO A 124 -12.73 -24.95 2.91
CA PRO A 124 -13.28 -26.31 2.91
C PRO A 124 -14.77 -26.41 2.54
N ASN A 125 -15.53 -25.34 2.75
CA ASN A 125 -16.96 -25.25 2.43
C ASN A 125 -17.21 -24.74 1.00
N ARG A 126 -16.16 -24.47 0.21
CA ARG A 126 -16.28 -23.96 -1.15
C ARG A 126 -15.97 -25.07 -2.16
N PRO A 127 -16.97 -25.59 -2.90
CA PRO A 127 -16.73 -26.68 -3.86
C PRO A 127 -15.66 -26.39 -4.92
N LEU A 128 -15.52 -25.12 -5.33
CA LEU A 128 -14.51 -24.67 -6.30
C LEU A 128 -13.06 -24.76 -5.78
N ASP A 129 -12.88 -24.80 -4.47
CA ASP A 129 -11.56 -24.92 -3.84
C ASP A 129 -11.19 -26.38 -3.54
N THR A 130 -12.12 -27.31 -3.75
CA THR A 130 -11.99 -28.72 -3.38
C THR A 130 -11.81 -29.61 -4.60
N GLY A 131 -11.06 -30.69 -4.44
CA GLY A 131 -10.92 -31.75 -5.44
C GLY A 131 -12.12 -32.69 -5.45
N CYS A 132 -12.34 -33.35 -6.60
CA CYS A 132 -13.31 -34.44 -6.71
C CYS A 132 -12.58 -35.79 -6.90
N LEU A 133 -13.19 -36.86 -6.37
CA LEU A 133 -12.69 -38.21 -6.53
C LEU A 133 -13.08 -38.74 -7.92
N GLY A 134 -12.12 -39.29 -8.67
CA GLY A 134 -12.41 -40.03 -9.91
C GLY A 134 -12.63 -39.20 -11.18
N VAL A 135 -12.49 -37.86 -11.14
CA VAL A 135 -12.56 -37.00 -12.33
C VAL A 135 -11.43 -35.97 -12.31
N ASN A 136 -10.70 -35.85 -13.42
CA ASN A 136 -9.64 -34.84 -13.57
C ASN A 136 -10.21 -33.52 -14.11
N SER A 137 -10.89 -32.76 -13.26
CA SER A 137 -11.62 -31.54 -13.66
C SER A 137 -10.99 -30.23 -13.18
N GLY A 138 -9.76 -30.23 -12.62
CA GLY A 138 -9.09 -28.99 -12.24
C GLY A 138 -7.76 -29.15 -11.48
N PRO A 139 -7.11 -28.03 -11.10
CA PRO A 139 -5.80 -28.02 -10.41
C PRO A 139 -5.81 -28.65 -9.00
N ALA A 140 -6.97 -29.05 -8.48
CA ALA A 140 -7.16 -29.78 -7.23
C ALA A 140 -7.58 -31.25 -7.44
N SER A 141 -7.35 -31.80 -8.63
CA SER A 141 -7.64 -33.21 -8.94
C SER A 141 -6.86 -34.19 -8.06
N PHE A 142 -7.41 -35.39 -7.86
CA PHE A 142 -6.91 -36.42 -6.95
C PHE A 142 -5.44 -36.83 -7.19
N CYS A 143 -4.89 -36.56 -8.38
CA CYS A 143 -3.50 -36.84 -8.72
C CYS A 143 -2.51 -35.72 -8.35
N GLY A 144 -2.95 -34.69 -7.60
CA GLY A 144 -2.14 -33.62 -7.02
C GLY A 144 -2.35 -33.47 -5.51
N VAL A 145 -2.00 -32.31 -4.92
CA VAL A 145 -2.31 -31.99 -3.50
C VAL A 145 -3.83 -31.88 -3.33
N ALA A 146 -4.50 -33.02 -3.16
CA ALA A 146 -5.95 -33.12 -3.14
C ALA A 146 -6.50 -32.36 -1.92
N ARG A 147 -7.22 -31.28 -2.18
CA ARG A 147 -7.88 -30.48 -1.13
C ARG A 147 -9.28 -31.03 -0.91
N MET A 148 -9.49 -31.72 0.20
CA MET A 148 -10.78 -32.30 0.53
C MET A 148 -11.65 -31.29 1.27
N GLY A 149 -12.87 -31.07 0.77
CA GLY A 149 -13.85 -30.19 1.42
C GLY A 149 -14.39 -30.78 2.72
N SER A 150 -14.88 -29.93 3.60
CA SER A 150 -15.58 -30.34 4.82
C SER A 150 -16.59 -29.27 5.25
N LEU A 151 -17.86 -29.69 5.40
CA LEU A 151 -18.91 -28.87 5.99
C LEU A 151 -18.80 -28.79 7.52
N ALA A 152 -18.02 -29.69 8.14
CA ALA A 152 -17.82 -29.73 9.59
C ALA A 152 -16.87 -28.63 10.09
N CYS A 153 -16.18 -27.94 9.18
CA CYS A 153 -15.27 -26.83 9.50
C CYS A 153 -15.82 -25.49 8.97
N PRO A 154 -16.96 -24.99 9.48
CA PRO A 154 -17.50 -23.71 9.04
C PRO A 154 -16.58 -22.55 9.42
N TYR A 155 -16.65 -21.45 8.67
CA TYR A 155 -15.87 -20.23 8.92
C TYR A 155 -14.35 -20.46 8.98
N SER A 156 -13.85 -21.46 8.25
CA SER A 156 -12.43 -21.79 8.20
C SER A 156 -11.83 -21.55 6.81
N ALA A 157 -10.57 -21.13 6.79
CA ALA A 157 -9.79 -21.02 5.56
C ALA A 157 -8.31 -21.37 5.84
N LEU A 158 -7.64 -21.94 4.83
CA LEU A 158 -6.20 -22.16 4.85
C LEU A 158 -5.57 -21.28 3.77
N ILE A 159 -4.56 -20.50 4.14
CA ILE A 159 -3.89 -19.56 3.26
C ILE A 159 -2.41 -19.94 3.14
N THR A 160 -1.94 -20.13 1.92
CA THR A 160 -0.51 -20.17 1.61
C THR A 160 -0.11 -18.82 1.03
N VAL A 161 0.76 -18.11 1.74
CA VAL A 161 1.30 -16.81 1.32
C VAL A 161 2.76 -16.96 0.93
N TYR A 162 3.16 -16.19 -0.07
CA TYR A 162 4.54 -16.15 -0.52
C TYR A 162 5.27 -14.94 0.02
N ARG A 163 6.53 -15.10 0.42
CA ARG A 163 7.38 -13.93 0.74
C ARG A 163 7.61 -13.06 -0.50
N PRO A 164 7.91 -11.76 -0.31
CA PRO A 164 8.07 -10.84 -1.43
C PRO A 164 9.09 -11.32 -2.46
N GLN A 165 8.80 -11.11 -3.73
CA GLN A 165 9.78 -11.40 -4.79
C GLN A 165 10.88 -10.33 -4.73
N VAL A 166 12.08 -10.71 -4.28
CA VAL A 166 13.24 -9.82 -4.31
C VAL A 166 13.76 -9.75 -5.75
N ALA A 167 13.72 -8.56 -6.36
CA ALA A 167 14.45 -8.29 -7.60
C ALA A 167 15.82 -7.72 -7.22
N GLY A 168 16.91 -8.39 -7.63
CA GLY A 168 18.28 -7.95 -7.32
C GLY A 168 18.94 -8.63 -6.12
N GLY A 169 18.35 -9.70 -5.58
CA GLY A 169 19.08 -10.62 -4.71
C GLY A 169 20.23 -11.24 -5.49
N SER A 170 21.42 -11.24 -4.90
CA SER A 170 22.61 -11.82 -5.51
C SER A 170 22.38 -13.32 -5.75
N ALA A 171 22.13 -13.69 -7.00
CA ALA A 171 22.12 -15.10 -7.41
C ALA A 171 23.49 -15.79 -7.27
N GLY A 172 24.52 -15.08 -6.81
CA GLY A 172 25.88 -15.58 -6.85
C GLY A 172 26.93 -14.53 -6.52
N ALA A 173 26.75 -13.75 -5.45
CA ALA A 173 27.89 -12.93 -4.96
C ALA A 173 29.06 -13.81 -4.46
N ALA A 174 28.87 -15.13 -4.35
CA ALA A 174 29.92 -16.09 -3.98
C ALA A 174 30.56 -16.84 -5.16
N TYR A 175 30.10 -16.66 -6.41
CA TYR A 175 30.82 -17.20 -7.57
C TYR A 175 31.03 -16.07 -8.59
N ALA A 176 32.20 -15.45 -8.47
CA ALA A 176 32.68 -14.39 -9.34
C ALA A 176 32.56 -14.77 -10.83
N ASP A 177 32.19 -13.79 -11.65
CA ASP A 177 32.15 -13.82 -13.12
C ASP A 177 31.04 -14.64 -13.82
N ALA A 178 29.76 -14.40 -13.49
CA ALA A 178 28.66 -14.83 -14.37
C ALA A 178 28.34 -13.76 -15.44
N PRO A 179 28.56 -14.04 -16.75
CA PRO A 179 28.27 -13.10 -17.84
C PRO A 179 26.77 -12.86 -18.06
N THR A 180 26.48 -11.82 -18.87
CA THR A 180 25.22 -11.11 -19.19
C THR A 180 23.97 -11.91 -19.61
N TRP A 181 23.94 -13.23 -19.43
CA TRP A 181 22.76 -14.05 -19.66
C TRP A 181 22.66 -15.14 -18.59
N SER A 182 22.08 -14.81 -17.43
CA SER A 182 21.63 -15.85 -16.50
C SER A 182 20.63 -16.76 -17.23
N ALA A 183 21.03 -18.01 -17.41
CA ALA A 183 20.41 -19.01 -18.29
C ALA A 183 19.07 -19.57 -17.80
N MET A 184 18.30 -18.81 -17.01
CA MET A 184 16.93 -19.16 -16.65
C MET A 184 16.09 -17.89 -16.69
N GLY A 185 15.26 -17.75 -17.72
CA GLY A 185 14.27 -16.69 -17.89
C GLY A 185 13.11 -16.73 -16.88
N ALA A 186 13.40 -17.12 -15.64
CA ALA A 186 12.50 -17.13 -14.51
C ALA A 186 13.16 -16.36 -13.36
N PRO A 187 12.43 -15.60 -12.52
CA PRO A 187 12.97 -15.01 -11.31
C PRO A 187 13.58 -16.14 -10.46
N LEU A 188 14.92 -16.23 -10.43
CA LEU A 188 15.62 -17.36 -9.87
C LEU A 188 15.52 -17.38 -8.34
N SER A 189 15.19 -18.57 -7.86
CA SER A 189 15.17 -19.02 -6.48
C SER A 189 16.38 -18.58 -5.67
N HIS A 190 16.13 -18.15 -4.44
CA HIS A 190 17.12 -17.97 -3.39
C HIS A 190 18.10 -19.15 -3.37
N GLY A 191 19.41 -18.86 -3.38
CA GLY A 191 20.40 -19.88 -3.06
C GLY A 191 20.16 -20.38 -1.63
N TYR A 192 20.33 -21.68 -1.41
CA TYR A 192 20.21 -22.34 -0.10
C TYR A 192 21.16 -21.77 0.99
N THR A 193 22.03 -20.82 0.60
CA THR A 193 23.06 -20.19 1.42
C THR A 193 22.86 -18.68 1.64
N GLY A 194 21.75 -18.10 1.15
CA GLY A 194 21.42 -16.69 1.37
C GLY A 194 20.84 -16.44 2.77
N SER A 195 21.36 -15.45 3.49
CA SER A 195 20.80 -14.98 4.77
C SER A 195 19.62 -14.05 4.53
N LEU A 196 18.52 -14.23 5.27
CA LEU A 196 17.36 -13.30 5.28
C LEU A 196 17.76 -11.87 5.67
N GLU A 197 18.83 -11.70 6.44
CA GLU A 197 19.32 -10.38 6.88
C GLU A 197 19.90 -9.54 5.74
N ALA A 198 20.31 -10.19 4.65
CA ALA A 198 20.88 -9.54 3.47
C ALA A 198 19.81 -9.15 2.43
N GLU A 199 18.56 -9.56 2.63
CA GLU A 199 17.45 -9.20 1.75
C GLU A 199 16.72 -7.98 2.29
N THR A 200 16.85 -6.85 1.60
CA THR A 200 15.96 -5.70 1.77
C THR A 200 14.57 -6.02 1.18
N THR A 201 13.86 -6.94 1.84
CA THR A 201 12.47 -7.23 1.50
C THR A 201 11.58 -6.07 1.94
N THR A 202 10.62 -5.69 1.10
CA THR A 202 9.69 -4.58 1.41
C THR A 202 8.63 -4.98 2.45
N ALA A 203 8.49 -6.27 2.75
CA ALA A 203 7.52 -6.80 3.71
C ALA A 203 8.05 -8.05 4.43
N THR A 204 7.91 -8.05 5.75
CA THR A 204 8.33 -9.13 6.65
C THR A 204 7.20 -10.14 6.91
N ASP A 205 7.53 -11.29 7.50
CA ASP A 205 6.52 -12.29 7.91
C ASP A 205 5.52 -11.69 8.91
N SER A 206 5.96 -10.78 9.80
CA SER A 206 5.06 -10.06 10.70
C SER A 206 4.12 -9.12 9.96
N ASP A 207 4.58 -8.46 8.89
CA ASP A 207 3.71 -7.62 8.04
C ASP A 207 2.63 -8.46 7.35
N ILE A 208 2.99 -9.67 6.89
CA ILE A 208 2.04 -10.61 6.27
C ILE A 208 0.95 -11.01 7.28
N ILE A 209 1.35 -11.44 8.48
CA ILE A 209 0.39 -11.84 9.52
C ILE A 209 -0.47 -10.65 9.97
N ALA A 210 0.12 -9.46 10.10
CA ALA A 210 -0.62 -8.24 10.42
C ALA A 210 -1.67 -7.91 9.33
N ALA A 211 -1.30 -8.05 8.05
CA ALA A 211 -2.20 -7.81 6.93
C ALA A 211 -3.37 -8.81 6.88
N ILE A 212 -3.11 -10.10 7.18
CA ILE A 212 -4.15 -11.12 7.30
C ILE A 212 -5.10 -10.78 8.45
N ASN A 213 -4.55 -10.45 9.63
CA ASN A 213 -5.36 -10.12 10.80
C ASN A 213 -6.20 -8.85 10.59
N ALA A 214 -5.68 -7.88 9.85
CA ALA A 214 -6.39 -6.67 9.50
C ALA A 214 -7.52 -6.91 8.47
N THR A 215 -7.37 -7.92 7.60
CA THR A 215 -8.29 -8.16 6.47
C THR A 215 -9.29 -9.29 6.71
N ARG A 216 -9.00 -10.19 7.67
CA ARG A 216 -9.84 -11.36 7.93
C ARG A 216 -11.24 -10.98 8.40
N PRO A 217 -12.28 -11.77 8.05
CA PRO A 217 -13.57 -11.65 8.69
C PRO A 217 -13.46 -11.93 10.19
N VAL A 218 -14.36 -11.33 10.97
CA VAL A 218 -14.45 -11.62 12.41
C VAL A 218 -14.96 -13.06 12.60
N ALA A 219 -14.51 -13.71 13.68
CA ALA A 219 -14.93 -15.07 14.06
C ALA A 219 -14.61 -16.18 13.03
N THR A 220 -13.59 -15.99 12.18
CA THR A 220 -13.07 -17.04 11.30
C THR A 220 -11.77 -17.64 11.81
N ASN A 221 -11.60 -18.96 11.61
CA ASN A 221 -10.36 -19.68 11.87
C ASN A 221 -9.52 -19.73 10.58
N ILE A 222 -8.38 -19.04 10.58
CA ILE A 222 -7.50 -18.99 9.42
C ILE A 222 -6.16 -19.66 9.75
N GLY A 223 -5.86 -20.76 9.07
CA GLY A 223 -4.53 -21.37 9.08
C GLY A 223 -3.64 -20.69 8.04
N VAL A 224 -2.40 -20.36 8.40
CA VAL A 224 -1.47 -19.66 7.51
C VAL A 224 -0.18 -20.45 7.35
N CYS A 225 0.28 -20.61 6.11
CA CYS A 225 1.58 -21.12 5.76
C CYS A 225 2.33 -20.03 4.95
N ILE A 226 3.49 -19.60 5.41
CA ILE A 226 4.34 -18.63 4.72
C ILE A 226 5.52 -19.38 4.09
N THR A 227 5.76 -19.22 2.79
CA THR A 227 6.81 -19.92 2.06
C THR A 227 7.48 -19.05 1.00
N ASN A 228 8.71 -19.39 0.61
CA ASN A 228 9.42 -18.73 -0.51
C ASN A 228 9.11 -19.39 -1.85
N TYR A 229 8.84 -20.69 -1.83
CA TYR A 229 8.60 -21.47 -3.03
C TYR A 229 7.20 -21.18 -3.57
N GLY A 230 7.00 -21.17 -4.89
CA GLY A 230 5.65 -21.34 -5.47
C GLY A 230 5.01 -22.63 -4.94
N VAL A 231 3.75 -22.92 -5.28
CA VAL A 231 3.06 -24.18 -4.89
C VAL A 231 4.10 -25.29 -4.86
N PRO A 232 4.39 -25.94 -3.71
CA PRO A 232 5.34 -27.03 -3.71
C PRO A 232 4.78 -28.01 -4.73
N VAL A 233 5.45 -28.12 -5.87
CA VAL A 233 5.33 -29.31 -6.68
C VAL A 233 5.85 -30.37 -5.71
N PRO A 234 5.02 -31.32 -5.25
CA PRO A 234 5.54 -32.38 -4.42
C PRO A 234 6.50 -33.19 -5.31
N THR A 235 7.76 -32.76 -5.36
CA THR A 235 8.83 -33.64 -5.76
C THR A 235 9.04 -34.54 -4.56
N LEU A 236 8.68 -35.81 -4.73
CA LEU A 236 9.17 -36.88 -3.88
C LEU A 236 10.69 -36.92 -4.05
N ASP A 237 11.40 -36.00 -3.42
CA ASP A 237 12.82 -36.14 -3.19
C ASP A 237 13.04 -36.70 -1.78
N SER A 238 14.24 -37.20 -1.57
CA SER A 238 14.67 -37.98 -0.41
C SER A 238 14.58 -37.27 0.95
N THR A 239 14.03 -36.05 1.02
CA THR A 239 13.92 -35.27 2.25
C THR A 239 12.56 -35.36 2.96
N PHE A 240 11.57 -36.05 2.39
CA PHE A 240 10.29 -36.30 3.07
C PHE A 240 10.40 -37.49 4.05
N ILE A 241 10.67 -37.19 5.33
CA ILE A 241 10.59 -38.18 6.42
C ILE A 241 9.19 -38.12 7.05
N LEU A 242 8.37 -39.15 6.82
CA LEU A 242 7.25 -39.46 7.71
C LEU A 242 7.85 -40.01 9.00
N GLY A 243 7.57 -39.35 10.13
CA GLY A 243 7.96 -39.87 11.44
C GLY A 243 7.25 -41.19 11.72
N GLU A 244 7.88 -42.31 11.38
CA GLU A 244 7.41 -43.67 11.67
C GLU A 244 7.54 -44.04 13.17
N SER A 245 8.06 -43.16 14.03
CA SER A 245 8.29 -43.46 15.45
C SER A 245 7.10 -43.22 16.39
N GLN A 246 5.88 -43.06 15.86
CA GLN A 246 4.67 -42.90 16.69
C GLN A 246 3.52 -43.87 16.31
N LEU A 247 3.80 -44.92 15.55
CA LEU A 247 2.87 -46.02 15.30
C LEU A 247 3.49 -47.38 15.68
N SER A 248 3.82 -47.52 16.96
CA SER A 248 3.83 -48.80 17.70
C SER A 248 3.92 -48.52 19.20
#